data_AF-W5JAI0-F1
#
_entry.id   AF-W5JAI0-F1
#
_cell.length_a   1.000
_cell.length_b   1.000
_cell.length_c   1.000
_cell.angle_alpha   90.00
_cell.angle_beta   90.00
_cell.angle_gamma   90.00
#
_symmetry.space_group_name_H-M   'P 1'
#
loop_
_entity.id
_entity.type
_entity.pdbx_description
1 polymer ?
#
loop_
_entity_poly.entity_id
_entity_poly.type
_entity_poly.pdbx_seq_one_letter_code
_entity_poly.pdbx_strand_id
1 'polypeptide(L)'
;MTEEMDKTPFLCSWIVRNGQLIGQIKTDILAHLATVGGDNFKYGHLHPNNCRLRRKGIKYLWSVYKDDERIGKDISMPTNCEVFLQEVEDLESVTPNSINDVVLLVRRWYPTDMKLGKFQEILFTEKLELKELLSSISGIPVENIEYVKITQSSQRESVLQIHNNLHWVSTPQHAEDCTSYTVGTLLYYRDRMEPLKQLTSEERKELAKKDIRSSSTSSPRRERALKIYLDPSPKKSDD
;
A
#
# COMPACT_ATOMS: atom_id res chain seq x y z
N MET A 1 -2.29 -0.03 -4.55
CA MET A 1 -1.51 0.42 -3.40
C MET A 1 -0.74 1.71 -3.64
N THR A 2 0.27 1.83 -4.52
CA THR A 2 0.92 3.15 -4.75
C THR A 2 -0.07 4.22 -5.21
N GLU A 3 -0.92 3.93 -6.20
CA GLU A 3 -1.99 4.87 -6.60
C GLU A 3 -3.09 5.08 -5.55
N GLU A 4 -3.34 4.09 -4.68
CA GLU A 4 -4.34 4.21 -3.61
C GLU A 4 -3.79 5.04 -2.45
N MET A 5 -2.50 4.86 -2.12
CA MET A 5 -1.73 5.65 -1.15
C MET A 5 -1.54 7.09 -1.62
N ASP A 6 -1.43 7.35 -2.92
CA ASP A 6 -1.31 8.71 -3.45
C ASP A 6 -2.65 9.47 -3.42
N LYS A 7 -3.77 8.75 -3.32
CA LYS A 7 -5.14 9.31 -3.26
C LYS A 7 -5.70 9.36 -1.84
N THR A 8 -4.95 8.94 -0.83
CA THR A 8 -5.43 8.98 0.57
C THR A 8 -5.62 10.43 1.02
N PRO A 9 -6.75 10.74 1.68
CA PRO A 9 -7.00 12.08 2.18
C PRO A 9 -6.03 12.43 3.31
N PHE A 10 -5.59 13.68 3.34
CA PHE A 10 -4.92 14.25 4.50
C PHE A 10 -5.93 14.40 5.65
N LEU A 11 -5.57 13.95 6.85
CA LEU A 11 -6.45 13.98 8.02
C LEU A 11 -6.11 15.16 8.95
N CYS A 12 -4.87 15.23 9.43
CA CYS A 12 -4.41 16.25 10.36
C CYS A 12 -2.87 16.31 10.43
N SER A 13 -2.35 17.40 10.98
CA SER A 13 -0.95 17.50 11.42
C SER A 13 -0.88 17.23 12.93
N TRP A 14 0.16 16.52 13.37
CA TRP A 14 0.34 16.21 14.79
C TRP A 14 1.78 16.46 15.22
N ILE A 15 1.96 17.03 16.42
CA ILE A 15 3.28 17.25 17.01
C ILE A 15 3.51 16.17 18.06
N VAL A 16 4.65 15.49 17.95
CA VAL A 16 5.06 14.42 18.85
C VAL A 16 6.33 14.80 19.60
N ARG A 17 6.58 14.13 20.73
CA ARG A 17 7.76 14.33 21.58
C ARG A 17 8.43 12.99 21.87
N ASN A 18 9.75 13.02 22.06
CA ASN A 18 10.50 11.85 22.51
C ASN A 18 9.92 11.30 23.81
N GLY A 19 9.82 9.98 23.90
CA GLY A 19 9.27 9.24 25.04
C GLY A 19 7.77 8.99 25.00
N GLN A 20 7.01 9.65 24.12
CA GLN A 20 5.57 9.37 23.95
C GLN A 20 5.34 7.98 23.37
N LEU A 21 4.31 7.30 23.87
CA LEU A 21 3.84 6.01 23.37
C LEU A 21 3.02 6.20 22.09
N ILE A 22 3.22 5.32 21.12
CA ILE A 22 2.44 5.30 19.88
C ILE A 22 0.95 5.09 20.15
N GLY A 23 0.59 4.20 21.08
CA GLY A 23 -0.81 3.94 21.42
C GLY A 23 -1.52 5.19 21.97
N GLN A 24 -0.81 6.00 22.76
CA GLN A 24 -1.34 7.28 23.25
C GLN A 24 -1.54 8.27 22.10
N ILE A 25 -0.54 8.43 21.24
CA ILE A 25 -0.61 9.33 20.07
C ILE A 25 -1.77 8.94 19.16
N LYS A 26 -1.93 7.64 18.88
CA LYS A 26 -3.04 7.09 18.09
C LYS A 26 -4.39 7.46 18.72
N THR A 27 -4.54 7.27 20.02
CA THR A 27 -5.76 7.61 20.76
C THR A 27 -6.07 9.10 20.71
N ASP A 28 -5.07 9.95 20.90
CA ASP A 28 -5.22 11.41 20.85
C ASP A 28 -5.63 11.89 19.45
N ILE A 29 -5.05 11.31 18.38
CA ILE A 29 -5.43 11.59 17.00
C ILE A 29 -6.89 11.21 16.76
N LEU A 30 -7.32 10.02 17.18
CA LEU A 30 -8.71 9.58 17.01
C LEU A 30 -9.70 10.52 17.73
N ALA A 31 -9.38 10.91 18.97
CA ALA A 31 -10.20 11.87 19.73
C ALA A 31 -10.27 13.25 19.06
N HIS A 32 -9.14 13.73 18.52
CA HIS A 32 -9.10 14.97 17.76
C HIS A 32 -9.98 14.89 16.50
N LEU A 33 -9.87 13.80 15.73
CA LEU A 33 -10.65 13.61 14.52
C LEU A 33 -12.16 13.55 14.82
N ALA A 34 -12.57 12.89 15.91
CA ALA A 34 -13.96 12.87 16.36
C ALA A 34 -14.47 14.28 16.71
N THR A 35 -13.63 15.09 17.35
CA THR A 35 -13.97 16.48 17.71
C THR A 35 -14.15 17.36 16.47
N VAL A 36 -13.26 17.23 15.47
CA VAL A 36 -13.31 18.03 14.23
C VAL A 36 -14.42 17.55 13.29
N GLY A 37 -14.76 16.26 13.33
CA GLY A 37 -15.75 15.64 12.45
C GLY A 37 -17.22 15.95 12.79
N GLY A 38 -17.53 16.32 14.04
CA GLY A 38 -18.89 16.56 14.50
C GLY A 38 -19.83 15.35 14.32
N ASP A 39 -21.13 15.61 14.23
CA ASP A 39 -22.19 14.57 14.20
C ASP A 39 -22.15 13.64 12.97
N ASN A 40 -21.37 14.00 11.93
CA ASN A 40 -21.25 13.23 10.69
C ASN A 40 -19.79 12.80 10.44
N PHE A 41 -19.11 12.40 11.51
CA PHE A 41 -17.71 12.02 11.50
C PHE A 41 -17.50 10.76 10.63
N LYS A 42 -17.01 10.98 9.40
CA LYS A 42 -16.71 9.96 8.38
C LYS A 42 -15.88 8.78 8.89
N TYR A 43 -15.09 8.98 9.94
CA TYR A 43 -14.19 7.97 10.52
C TYR A 43 -14.61 7.52 11.93
N GLY A 44 -15.89 7.69 12.30
CA GLY A 44 -16.41 7.35 13.63
C GLY A 44 -16.40 5.86 13.97
N HIS A 45 -16.24 5.00 12.96
CA HIS A 45 -16.03 3.57 13.14
C HIS A 45 -14.59 3.21 13.53
N LEU A 46 -13.64 4.15 13.46
CA LEU A 46 -12.26 3.91 13.86
C LEU A 46 -12.11 3.98 15.39
N HIS A 47 -11.47 2.95 15.92
CA HIS A 47 -11.18 2.76 17.33
C HIS A 47 -9.73 2.27 17.48
N PRO A 48 -9.10 2.44 18.67
CA PRO A 48 -7.72 1.99 18.87
C PRO A 48 -7.46 0.53 18.49
N ASN A 49 -8.47 -0.34 18.59
CA ASN A 49 -8.38 -1.78 18.35
C ASN A 49 -8.60 -2.21 16.90
N ASN A 50 -9.07 -1.33 16.01
CA ASN A 50 -9.27 -1.63 14.58
C ASN A 50 -8.45 -0.72 13.65
N CYS A 51 -7.51 0.04 14.21
CA CYS A 51 -6.60 0.86 13.44
C CYS A 51 -5.19 0.87 14.01
N ARG A 52 -4.23 1.21 13.16
CA ARG A 52 -2.83 1.38 13.55
C ARG A 52 -2.18 2.56 12.83
N LEU A 53 -1.07 3.02 13.39
CA LEU A 53 -0.19 3.98 12.75
C LEU A 53 0.87 3.23 11.94
N ARG A 54 1.09 3.66 10.70
CA ARG A 54 2.11 3.10 9.82
C ARG A 54 2.86 4.21 9.11
N ARG A 55 4.19 4.12 9.06
CA ARG A 55 4.98 5.07 8.30
C ARG A 55 4.68 4.95 6.80
N LYS A 56 4.47 6.09 6.15
CA LYS A 56 4.39 6.18 4.70
C LYS A 56 5.81 6.20 4.12
N GLY A 57 6.12 5.22 3.27
CA GLY A 57 7.30 5.26 2.40
C GLY A 57 6.99 6.01 1.11
N ILE A 58 8.04 6.39 0.37
CA ILE A 58 7.89 7.14 -0.90
C ILE A 58 7.16 6.31 -1.97
N LYS A 59 7.30 4.97 -1.95
CA LYS A 59 6.71 4.08 -2.97
C LYS A 59 6.07 2.81 -2.38
N TYR A 60 6.01 2.66 -1.06
CA TYR A 60 5.58 1.44 -0.41
C TYR A 60 5.17 1.71 1.05
N LEU A 61 4.43 0.76 1.62
CA LEU A 61 4.10 0.74 3.03
C LEU A 61 5.37 0.39 3.81
N TRP A 62 5.72 1.23 4.80
CA TRP A 62 6.87 1.01 5.67
C TRP A 62 6.41 0.38 6.99
N SER A 63 7.27 0.45 8.01
CA SER A 63 7.05 -0.13 9.34
C SER A 63 5.70 0.26 9.93
N VAL A 64 5.03 -0.77 10.45
CA VAL A 64 3.92 -0.63 11.39
C VAL A 64 4.50 -0.17 12.71
N TYR A 65 3.85 0.82 13.34
CA TYR A 65 4.18 1.22 14.69
C TYR A 65 3.29 0.48 15.67
N LYS A 66 3.91 -0.11 16.70
CA LYS A 66 3.20 -0.83 17.75
C LYS A 66 2.84 0.12 18.87
N ASP A 67 1.72 -0.13 19.54
CA ASP A 67 1.19 0.80 20.55
C ASP A 67 2.13 0.97 21.77
N ASP A 68 2.96 -0.03 22.06
CA ASP A 68 3.93 -0.06 23.15
C ASP A 68 5.28 0.62 22.82
N GLU A 69 5.52 0.97 21.54
CA GLU A 69 6.74 1.64 21.10
C GLU A 69 6.77 3.12 21.50
N ARG A 70 7.96 3.63 21.79
CA ARG A 70 8.21 5.03 22.16
C ARG A 70 9.03 5.77 21.12
N ILE A 71 8.60 7.00 20.84
CA ILE A 71 9.33 7.92 19.96
C ILE A 71 10.70 8.26 20.53
N GLY A 72 11.73 8.21 19.68
CA GLY A 72 13.11 8.53 20.04
C GLY A 72 13.82 7.44 20.85
N LYS A 73 13.14 6.35 21.19
CA LYS A 73 13.74 5.18 21.85
C LYS A 73 13.62 3.94 20.95
N ASP A 74 12.39 3.51 20.70
CA ASP A 74 12.10 2.29 19.93
C ASP A 74 11.93 2.62 18.44
N ILE A 75 11.37 3.80 18.15
CA ILE A 75 11.19 4.30 16.78
C ILE A 75 11.92 5.63 16.57
N SER A 76 12.59 5.73 15.41
CA SER A 76 13.17 6.99 14.93
C SER A 76 12.26 7.60 13.87
N MET A 77 11.73 8.79 14.17
CA MET A 77 10.93 9.58 13.24
C MET A 77 11.74 10.79 12.75
N PRO A 78 11.86 11.01 11.43
CA PRO A 78 12.43 12.25 10.93
C PRO A 78 11.49 13.43 11.23
N THR A 79 12.05 14.64 11.29
CA THR A 79 11.34 15.87 11.67
C THR A 79 10.04 16.07 10.89
N ASN A 80 10.05 15.74 9.60
CA ASN A 80 8.87 15.71 8.75
C ASN A 80 8.67 14.28 8.26
N CYS A 81 7.63 13.61 8.75
CA CYS A 81 7.25 12.28 8.30
C CYS A 81 5.76 12.20 8.04
N GLU A 82 5.37 11.41 7.04
CA GLU A 82 3.98 11.09 6.77
C GLU A 82 3.66 9.72 7.36
N VAL A 83 2.50 9.63 8.02
CA VAL A 83 2.03 8.43 8.70
C VAL A 83 0.59 8.19 8.27
N PHE A 84 0.28 6.95 7.92
CA PHE A 84 -1.08 6.49 7.71
C PHE A 84 -1.73 6.13 9.04
N LEU A 85 -2.95 6.62 9.23
CA LEU A 85 -3.94 5.99 10.09
C LEU A 85 -4.64 4.93 9.23
N GLN A 86 -4.32 3.66 9.47
CA GLN A 86 -4.81 2.54 8.67
C GLN A 86 -5.85 1.76 9.46
N GLU A 87 -7.05 1.63 8.91
CA GLU A 87 -8.05 0.66 9.38
C GLU A 87 -7.61 -0.77 9.02
N VAL A 88 -7.76 -1.69 9.96
CA VAL A 88 -7.34 -3.09 9.84
C VAL A 88 -8.45 -3.95 10.42
N GLU A 89 -9.01 -4.83 9.59
CA GLU A 89 -10.14 -5.70 9.94
C GLU A 89 -9.79 -6.67 11.07
N ASP A 90 -8.63 -7.31 10.98
CA ASP A 90 -8.09 -8.21 12.01
C ASP A 90 -6.70 -7.72 12.44
N LEU A 91 -6.69 -6.70 13.29
CA LEU A 91 -5.46 -6.03 13.70
C LEU A 91 -4.51 -6.97 14.46
N GLU A 92 -5.05 -7.84 15.31
CA GLU A 92 -4.26 -8.74 16.14
C GLU A 92 -3.46 -9.75 15.29
N SER A 93 -4.08 -10.33 14.26
CA SER A 93 -3.40 -11.34 13.43
C SER A 93 -2.30 -10.78 12.54
N VAL A 94 -2.29 -9.46 12.29
CA VAL A 94 -1.28 -8.78 11.46
C VAL A 94 -0.38 -7.82 12.24
N THR A 95 -0.36 -7.91 13.57
CA THR A 95 0.54 -7.13 14.43
C THR A 95 1.81 -7.93 14.75
N PRO A 96 3.00 -7.44 14.37
CA PRO A 96 4.27 -8.07 14.73
C PRO A 96 4.52 -8.08 16.23
N ASN A 97 4.86 -9.25 16.77
CA ASN A 97 5.15 -9.44 18.20
C ASN A 97 6.61 -9.85 18.45
N SER A 98 7.26 -10.47 17.46
CA SER A 98 8.69 -10.82 17.46
C SER A 98 9.51 -9.89 16.57
N ILE A 99 10.82 -9.84 16.79
CA ILE A 99 11.77 -9.06 15.97
C ILE A 99 11.85 -9.58 14.52
N ASN A 100 11.57 -10.87 14.32
CA ASN A 100 11.62 -11.53 13.03
C ASN A 100 10.24 -11.62 12.36
N ASP A 101 9.19 -11.12 13.00
CA ASP A 101 7.86 -11.06 12.39
C ASP A 101 7.85 -9.99 11.29
N VAL A 102 7.41 -10.36 10.09
CA VAL A 102 7.34 -9.45 8.94
C VAL A 102 5.91 -9.37 8.44
N VAL A 103 5.37 -8.15 8.37
CA VAL A 103 4.11 -7.93 7.68
C VAL A 103 4.35 -7.88 6.18
N LEU A 104 3.86 -8.89 5.47
CA LEU A 104 3.92 -8.97 4.02
C LEU A 104 2.63 -8.45 3.41
N LEU A 105 2.77 -7.82 2.26
CA LEU A 105 1.64 -7.44 1.43
C LEU A 105 1.49 -8.47 0.32
N VAL A 106 0.29 -9.02 0.17
CA VAL A 106 0.01 -10.07 -0.80
C VAL A 106 -1.16 -9.69 -1.69
N ARG A 107 -1.16 -10.21 -2.91
CA ARG A 107 -2.26 -10.01 -3.86
C ARG A 107 -2.43 -11.25 -4.73
N ARG A 108 -3.64 -11.81 -4.77
CA ARG A 108 -3.94 -12.96 -5.64
C ARG A 108 -3.97 -12.52 -7.10
N TRP A 109 -3.29 -13.25 -7.96
CA TRP A 109 -3.50 -13.24 -9.40
C TRP A 109 -4.56 -14.28 -9.75
N TYR A 110 -5.56 -13.88 -10.53
CA TYR A 110 -6.62 -14.75 -11.04
C TYR A 110 -6.44 -14.92 -12.56
N PRO A 111 -5.68 -15.93 -13.01
CA PRO A 111 -5.46 -16.23 -14.43
C PRO A 111 -6.74 -16.30 -15.28
N THR A 112 -7.82 -16.88 -14.76
CA THR A 112 -9.08 -17.05 -15.53
C THR A 112 -9.81 -15.74 -15.74
N ASP A 113 -9.64 -14.78 -14.83
CA ASP A 113 -10.27 -13.47 -14.92
C ASP A 113 -9.35 -12.40 -15.52
N MET A 114 -8.06 -12.71 -15.70
CA MET A 114 -7.02 -11.74 -16.04
C MET A 114 -7.07 -10.51 -15.12
N LYS A 115 -7.12 -10.75 -13.81
CA LYS A 115 -7.17 -9.66 -12.81
C LYS A 115 -6.35 -9.98 -11.57
N LEU A 116 -5.89 -8.92 -10.92
CA LEU A 116 -5.35 -9.00 -9.57
C LEU A 116 -6.47 -8.71 -8.55
N GLY A 117 -6.49 -9.46 -7.45
CA GLY A 117 -7.41 -9.30 -6.33
C GLY A 117 -7.21 -8.00 -5.55
N LYS A 118 -7.78 -7.93 -4.35
CA LYS A 118 -7.47 -6.83 -3.41
C LYS A 118 -6.11 -7.07 -2.75
N PHE A 119 -5.47 -6.01 -2.29
CA PHE A 119 -4.33 -6.12 -1.40
C PHE A 119 -4.79 -6.70 -0.06
N GLN A 120 -3.99 -7.60 0.48
CA GLN A 120 -4.18 -8.17 1.81
C GLN A 120 -2.84 -8.17 2.53
N GLU A 121 -2.87 -8.11 3.85
CA GLU A 121 -1.67 -8.23 4.66
C GLU A 121 -1.68 -9.55 5.39
N ILE A 122 -0.49 -10.15 5.51
CA ILE A 122 -0.28 -11.35 6.30
C ILE A 122 0.90 -11.13 7.24
N LEU A 123 0.83 -11.73 8.42
CA LEU A 123 1.97 -11.81 9.31
C LEU A 123 2.79 -13.06 8.97
N PHE A 124 3.99 -12.85 8.47
CA PHE A 124 4.94 -13.93 8.22
C PHE A 124 5.86 -14.06 9.42
N THR A 125 5.75 -15.19 10.11
CA THR A 125 6.49 -15.49 11.35
C THR A 125 7.39 -16.70 11.11
N GLU A 126 8.36 -16.90 12.00
CA GLU A 126 9.27 -18.06 11.96
C GLU A 126 8.54 -19.41 12.01
N LYS A 127 7.35 -19.44 12.58
CA LYS A 127 6.60 -20.67 12.86
C LYS A 127 5.83 -21.23 11.67
N LEU A 128 5.61 -20.43 10.63
CA LEU A 128 4.69 -20.77 9.54
C LEU A 128 5.39 -20.70 8.20
N GLU A 129 5.08 -21.65 7.32
CA GLU A 129 5.52 -21.62 5.94
C GLU A 129 4.67 -20.62 5.13
N LEU A 130 5.29 -19.89 4.20
CA LEU A 130 4.59 -18.89 3.39
C LEU A 130 3.41 -19.47 2.61
N LYS A 131 3.52 -20.68 2.07
CA LYS A 131 2.44 -21.30 1.29
C LYS A 131 1.27 -21.72 2.17
N GLU A 132 1.52 -22.15 3.41
CA GLU A 132 0.45 -22.44 4.37
C GLU A 132 -0.37 -21.19 4.71
N LEU A 133 0.32 -20.06 4.94
CA LEU A 133 -0.33 -18.77 5.14
C LEU A 133 -1.20 -18.36 3.94
N LEU A 134 -0.62 -18.46 2.74
CA LEU A 134 -1.34 -18.14 1.50
C LEU A 134 -2.53 -19.09 1.25
N SER A 135 -2.40 -20.36 1.63
CA SER A 135 -3.47 -21.35 1.55
C SER A 135 -4.62 -21.01 2.49
N SER A 136 -4.30 -20.70 3.74
CA SER A 136 -5.27 -20.31 4.77
C SER A 136 -6.14 -19.14 4.33
N ILE A 137 -5.55 -18.08 3.77
CA ILE A 137 -6.31 -16.88 3.36
C ILE A 137 -7.06 -17.03 2.05
N SER A 138 -6.74 -18.03 1.23
CA SER A 138 -7.26 -18.14 -0.15
C SER A 138 -8.10 -19.38 -0.41
N GLY A 139 -8.00 -20.40 0.44
CA GLY A 139 -8.58 -21.73 0.23
C GLY A 139 -7.90 -22.56 -0.86
N ILE A 140 -6.80 -22.09 -1.47
CA ILE A 140 -6.04 -22.84 -2.46
C ILE A 140 -5.24 -23.93 -1.74
N PRO A 141 -5.25 -25.20 -2.19
CA PRO A 141 -4.39 -26.23 -1.62
C PRO A 141 -2.90 -25.82 -1.64
N VAL A 142 -2.17 -26.10 -0.56
CA VAL A 142 -0.77 -25.66 -0.39
C VAL A 142 0.11 -26.08 -1.57
N GLU A 143 -0.05 -27.30 -2.06
CA GLU A 143 0.68 -27.87 -3.20
C GLU A 143 0.44 -27.12 -4.51
N ASN A 144 -0.67 -26.40 -4.63
CA ASN A 144 -1.05 -25.65 -5.83
C ASN A 144 -0.66 -24.18 -5.78
N ILE A 145 -0.16 -23.70 -4.65
CA ILE A 145 0.26 -22.31 -4.51
C ILE A 145 1.59 -22.09 -5.19
N GLU A 146 1.58 -21.11 -6.08
CA GLU A 146 2.77 -20.45 -6.60
C GLU A 146 2.77 -19.00 -6.19
N TYR A 147 3.95 -18.45 -5.93
CA TYR A 147 4.09 -17.05 -5.59
C TYR A 147 5.32 -16.44 -6.26
N VAL A 148 5.33 -15.12 -6.33
CA VAL A 148 6.45 -14.35 -6.87
C VAL A 148 6.60 -13.07 -6.08
N LYS A 149 7.85 -12.77 -5.72
CA LYS A 149 8.21 -11.52 -5.08
C LYS A 149 8.30 -10.41 -6.12
N ILE A 150 7.54 -9.34 -5.90
CA ILE A 150 7.50 -8.20 -6.79
C ILE A 150 8.61 -7.22 -6.42
N THR A 151 9.58 -7.08 -7.32
CA THR A 151 10.63 -6.07 -7.20
C THR A 151 10.10 -4.68 -7.52
N GLN A 152 10.82 -3.64 -7.11
CA GLN A 152 10.40 -2.25 -7.28
C GLN A 152 10.13 -1.86 -8.75
N SER A 153 10.84 -2.48 -9.70
CA SER A 153 10.62 -2.26 -11.14
C SER A 153 9.35 -2.95 -11.67
N SER A 154 8.94 -4.06 -11.06
CA SER A 154 7.85 -4.93 -11.55
C SER A 154 6.47 -4.57 -10.99
N GLN A 155 6.37 -3.63 -10.05
CA GLN A 155 5.10 -3.22 -9.43
C GLN A 155 4.07 -2.65 -10.43
N ARG A 156 4.51 -2.25 -11.62
CA ARG A 156 3.66 -1.69 -12.69
C ARG A 156 3.54 -2.61 -13.90
N GLU A 157 3.84 -3.89 -13.73
CA GLU A 157 3.66 -4.84 -14.83
C GLU A 157 2.19 -4.89 -15.25
N SER A 158 2.01 -4.75 -16.56
CA SER A 158 0.74 -4.96 -17.22
C SER A 158 0.17 -6.32 -16.83
N VAL A 159 -1.15 -6.37 -16.64
CA VAL A 159 -1.90 -7.61 -16.37
C VAL A 159 -1.57 -8.70 -17.39
N LEU A 160 -1.29 -8.32 -18.64
CA LEU A 160 -0.93 -9.23 -19.72
C LEU A 160 0.45 -9.91 -19.53
N GLN A 161 1.33 -9.32 -18.71
CA GLN A 161 2.70 -9.80 -18.49
C GLN A 161 2.82 -10.64 -17.21
N ILE A 162 1.94 -10.44 -16.23
CA ILE A 162 2.00 -11.09 -14.91
C ILE A 162 2.12 -12.62 -15.01
N HIS A 163 1.36 -13.26 -15.88
CA HIS A 163 1.33 -14.72 -15.93
C HIS A 163 2.62 -15.34 -16.47
N ASN A 164 3.25 -14.72 -17.49
CA ASN A 164 4.35 -15.31 -18.25
C ASN A 164 5.73 -14.69 -17.97
N ASN A 165 5.79 -13.43 -17.56
CA ASN A 165 7.06 -12.71 -17.41
C ASN A 165 7.60 -12.75 -15.99
N LEU A 166 6.75 -13.10 -15.01
CA LEU A 166 7.15 -13.26 -13.64
C LEU A 166 7.68 -14.67 -13.39
N HIS A 167 8.74 -14.76 -12.59
CA HIS A 167 9.31 -16.03 -12.16
C HIS A 167 8.56 -16.58 -10.96
N TRP A 168 7.49 -17.33 -11.23
CA TRP A 168 6.68 -18.00 -10.22
C TRP A 168 7.47 -19.13 -9.54
N VAL A 169 7.39 -19.19 -8.22
CA VAL A 169 8.10 -20.13 -7.36
C VAL A 169 7.07 -20.99 -6.62
N SER A 170 7.33 -22.30 -6.58
CA SER A 170 6.53 -23.29 -5.83
C SER A 170 7.23 -23.77 -4.54
N THR A 171 8.50 -23.43 -4.36
CA THR A 171 9.35 -23.91 -3.27
C THR A 171 8.84 -23.38 -1.93
N PRO A 172 8.70 -24.23 -0.90
CA PRO A 172 8.45 -23.82 0.47
C PRO A 172 9.46 -22.78 0.96
N GLN A 173 8.99 -21.79 1.73
CA GLN A 173 9.86 -20.83 2.39
C GLN A 173 9.36 -20.52 3.81
N HIS A 174 10.28 -20.64 4.76
CA HIS A 174 10.12 -20.20 6.14
C HIS A 174 10.80 -18.84 6.34
N ALA A 175 10.39 -18.10 7.37
CA ALA A 175 10.95 -16.78 7.64
C ALA A 175 12.44 -16.85 8.03
N GLU A 176 12.85 -17.89 8.77
CA GLU A 176 14.23 -18.12 9.21
C GLU A 176 15.20 -18.30 8.03
N ASP A 177 14.74 -18.97 6.97
CA ASP A 177 15.55 -19.28 5.79
C ASP A 177 15.63 -18.13 4.78
N CYS A 178 14.81 -17.09 4.95
CA CYS A 178 14.60 -16.08 3.92
C CYS A 178 14.83 -14.66 4.43
N THR A 179 16.10 -14.25 4.42
CA THR A 179 16.55 -12.87 4.67
C THR A 179 16.01 -11.85 3.67
N SER A 180 15.36 -12.31 2.59
CA SER A 180 14.86 -11.43 1.55
C SER A 180 13.54 -10.75 1.92
N TYR A 181 12.75 -11.32 2.83
CA TYR A 181 11.46 -10.74 3.20
C TYR A 181 11.66 -9.65 4.25
N THR A 182 11.41 -8.43 3.82
CA THR A 182 11.47 -7.24 4.68
C THR A 182 10.15 -6.50 4.64
N VAL A 183 9.98 -5.57 5.58
CA VAL A 183 8.82 -4.70 5.66
C VAL A 183 8.50 -4.06 4.31
N GLY A 184 7.25 -4.17 3.87
CA GLY A 184 6.79 -3.62 2.59
C GLY A 184 7.05 -4.52 1.39
N THR A 185 7.54 -5.74 1.58
CA THR A 185 7.62 -6.73 0.49
C THR A 185 6.23 -7.04 -0.04
N LEU A 186 6.08 -6.91 -1.36
CA LEU A 186 4.88 -7.28 -2.09
C LEU A 186 5.08 -8.64 -2.77
N LEU A 187 4.11 -9.54 -2.57
CA LEU A 187 4.03 -10.82 -3.25
C LEU A 187 2.76 -10.89 -4.10
N TYR A 188 2.89 -11.46 -5.30
CA TYR A 188 1.75 -12.03 -5.99
C TYR A 188 1.71 -13.53 -5.75
N TYR A 189 0.52 -14.09 -5.64
CA TYR A 189 0.33 -15.53 -5.53
C TYR A 189 -0.80 -15.99 -6.45
N ARG A 190 -0.79 -17.25 -6.87
CA ARG A 190 -1.81 -17.85 -7.75
C ARG A 190 -2.02 -19.32 -7.41
N ASP A 191 -3.15 -19.84 -7.88
CA ASP A 191 -3.33 -21.28 -8.02
C ASP A 191 -2.73 -21.69 -9.37
N ARG A 192 -1.73 -22.58 -9.36
CA ARG A 192 -1.09 -23.08 -10.58
C ARG A 192 -2.02 -23.92 -11.46
N MET A 193 -3.10 -24.46 -10.87
CA MET A 193 -4.10 -25.26 -11.58
C MET A 193 -5.17 -24.38 -12.25
N GLU A 194 -5.23 -23.09 -11.92
CA GLU A 194 -6.19 -22.16 -12.52
C GLU A 194 -5.83 -21.87 -13.99
N PRO A 195 -6.72 -22.14 -14.96
CA PRO A 195 -6.41 -21.95 -16.36
C PRO A 195 -6.31 -20.46 -16.72
N LEU A 196 -5.33 -20.13 -17.56
CA LEU A 196 -5.21 -18.78 -18.11
C LEU A 196 -6.32 -18.51 -19.12
N LYS A 197 -6.99 -17.36 -18.99
CA LYS A 197 -8.01 -16.94 -19.95
C LYS A 197 -7.42 -16.81 -21.36
N GLN A 198 -8.09 -17.41 -22.34
CA GLN A 198 -7.82 -17.12 -23.75
C GLN A 198 -8.48 -15.78 -24.11
N LEU A 199 -7.65 -14.78 -24.41
CA LEU A 199 -8.12 -13.44 -24.76
C LEU A 199 -8.31 -13.30 -26.27
N THR A 200 -9.39 -12.65 -26.69
CA THR A 200 -9.55 -12.22 -28.09
C THR A 200 -8.63 -11.04 -28.41
N SER A 201 -8.49 -10.72 -29.71
CA SER A 201 -7.71 -9.55 -30.15
C SER A 201 -8.26 -8.25 -29.56
N GLU A 202 -9.57 -8.12 -29.43
CA GLU A 202 -10.25 -6.95 -28.90
C GLU A 202 -10.01 -6.83 -27.39
N GLU A 203 -10.19 -7.91 -26.63
CA GLU A 203 -9.95 -7.92 -25.19
C GLU A 203 -8.49 -7.61 -24.86
N ARG A 204 -7.55 -8.17 -25.62
CA ARG A 204 -6.11 -7.88 -25.46
C ARG A 204 -5.80 -6.42 -25.72
N LYS A 205 -6.42 -5.80 -26.72
CA LYS A 205 -6.28 -4.36 -27.00
C LYS A 205 -6.86 -3.51 -25.87
N GLU A 206 -8.02 -3.86 -25.32
CA GLU A 206 -8.63 -3.12 -24.22
C GLU A 206 -7.80 -3.19 -22.93
N LEU A 207 -7.28 -4.37 -22.59
CA LEU A 207 -6.36 -4.52 -21.45
C LEU A 207 -5.08 -3.69 -21.65
N ALA A 208 -4.48 -3.73 -22.85
CA ALA A 208 -3.30 -2.92 -23.14
C ALA A 208 -3.58 -1.40 -23.02
N LYS A 209 -4.74 -0.92 -23.47
CA LYS A 209 -5.14 0.49 -23.30
C LYS A 209 -5.32 0.87 -21.82
N LYS A 210 -5.90 -0.03 -21.02
CA LYS A 210 -6.13 0.21 -19.59
C LYS A 210 -4.81 0.33 -18.84
N ASP A 211 -3.84 -0.54 -19.14
CA ASP A 211 -2.52 -0.52 -18.51
C ASP A 211 -1.72 0.76 -18.86
N ILE A 212 -1.84 1.25 -20.11
CA ILE A 212 -1.24 2.52 -20.52
C ILE A 212 -1.81 3.68 -19.69
N ARG A 213 -3.13 3.73 -19.49
CA ARG A 213 -3.78 4.79 -18.70
C ARG A 213 -3.37 4.80 -17.23
N SER A 214 -3.14 3.64 -16.61
CA SER A 214 -2.59 3.57 -15.24
C SER A 214 -1.11 3.96 -15.17
N SER A 215 -0.31 3.64 -16.20
CA SER A 215 1.11 3.99 -16.25
C SER A 215 1.35 5.49 -16.50
N SER A 216 0.45 6.15 -17.23
CA SER A 216 0.49 7.58 -17.47
C SER A 216 0.00 8.32 -16.23
N THR A 217 0.89 8.53 -15.26
CA THR A 217 0.73 9.63 -14.32
C THR A 217 0.49 10.88 -15.16
N SER A 218 -0.72 11.43 -15.08
CA SER A 218 -1.02 12.78 -15.54
C SER A 218 0.04 13.68 -14.92
N SER A 219 1.03 14.07 -15.71
CA SER A 219 1.73 15.30 -15.41
C SER A 219 0.64 16.37 -15.51
N PRO A 220 0.46 17.22 -14.48
CA PRO A 220 -0.24 18.47 -14.73
C PRO A 220 0.59 19.10 -15.83
N ARG A 221 0.02 19.22 -17.04
CA ARG A 221 0.59 20.07 -18.09
C ARG A 221 1.00 21.33 -17.36
N ARG A 222 2.31 21.62 -17.32
CA ARG A 222 2.84 22.91 -16.86
C ARG A 222 1.91 23.96 -17.46
N GLU A 223 1.08 24.54 -16.62
CA GLU A 223 0.20 25.62 -17.00
C GLU A 223 1.13 26.68 -17.57
N ARG A 224 1.08 26.90 -18.89
CA ARG A 224 1.91 27.95 -19.49
C ARG A 224 1.39 29.24 -18.89
N ALA A 225 2.26 29.97 -18.21
CA ALA A 225 1.93 31.26 -17.62
C ALA A 225 1.15 32.10 -18.65
N LEU A 226 -0.02 32.58 -18.25
CA LEU A 226 -0.81 33.52 -19.02
C LEU A 226 0.05 34.77 -19.25
N LYS A 227 0.44 35.02 -20.51
CA LYS A 227 0.99 36.32 -20.93
C LYS A 227 -0.17 37.31 -20.96
N ILE A 228 -0.34 38.06 -19.89
CA ILE A 228 -1.22 39.23 -19.88
C ILE A 228 -0.44 40.34 -20.58
N TYR A 229 -0.91 40.75 -21.76
CA TYR A 229 -0.46 41.98 -22.39
C TYR A 229 -1.22 43.12 -21.72
N LEU A 230 -0.51 43.96 -20.98
CA LEU A 230 -1.03 45.25 -20.55
C LEU A 230 -0.99 46.17 -21.77
N ASP A 231 -2.16 46.61 -22.23
CA ASP A 231 -2.22 47.67 -23.25
C ASP A 231 -1.51 48.92 -22.70
N PRO A 232 -0.66 49.57 -23.52
CA PRO A 232 0.01 50.78 -23.08
C PRO A 232 -1.05 51.86 -22.79
N SER A 233 -0.97 52.44 -21.60
CA SER A 233 -1.83 53.53 -21.14
C SER A 233 -1.95 54.65 -22.19
N PRO A 234 -3.11 55.30 -22.31
CA PRO A 234 -3.32 56.33 -23.32
C PRO A 234 -2.28 57.44 -23.16
N LYS A 235 -1.64 57.78 -24.28
CA LYS A 235 -0.66 58.86 -24.38
C LYS A 235 -1.28 60.14 -23.82
N LYS A 236 -0.57 60.80 -22.89
CA LYS A 236 -0.85 62.19 -22.55
C LYS A 236 -0.82 63.00 -23.85
N SER A 237 -1.89 63.73 -24.11
CA SER A 237 -1.87 64.87 -25.01
C SER A 237 -0.97 65.93 -24.37
N ASP A 238 0.15 66.23 -25.02
CA ASP A 238 0.96 67.40 -24.70
C ASP A 238 0.22 68.64 -25.23
N ASP A 239 0.05 69.64 -24.35
CA ASP A 239 -0.19 71.05 -24.71
C ASP A 239 1.12 71.71 -25.16
#